data_AF-A0A0M2LYS5-F1
#
_entry.id   AF-A0A0M2LYS5-F1
#
_cell.length_a   1.000
_cell.length_b   1.000
_cell.length_c   1.000
_cell.angle_alpha   90.00
_cell.angle_beta   90.00
_cell.angle_gamma   90.00
#
_symmetry.space_group_name_H-M   'P 1'
#
loop_
_entity.id
_entity.type
_entity.pdbx_description
1 polymer ?
#
loop_
_entity_poly.entity_id
_entity_poly.type
_entity_poly.pdbx_seq_one_letter_code
_entity_poly.pdbx_strand_id
1 'polypeptide(L)'
;MMGAALLLVQAAAPAGGAPEPAAAVTVQVASPRSLSGRFTCGTVTYELQLTAAPATGNPVMLDRLTAGSKPVDAGVLAEVRRMAARLADAQSLDVRCRSDGTGELSIYGTQGVAGAGPRRARLRGILEGGRISALTVAVQR
;
A
#
# COMPACT_ATOMS: atom_id res chain seq x y z
N MET A 1 18.52 -5.31 25.83
CA MET A 1 18.20 -6.55 26.58
C MET A 1 17.13 -6.22 27.61
N MET A 2 16.22 -7.18 27.87
CA MET A 2 15.08 -7.16 28.80
C MET A 2 13.87 -6.27 28.42
N GLY A 3 12.62 -6.72 28.54
CA GLY A 3 12.11 -7.92 29.21
C GLY A 3 10.80 -8.42 28.57
N ALA A 4 10.72 -9.74 28.41
CA ALA A 4 9.51 -10.45 28.07
C ALA A 4 8.77 -10.79 29.37
N ALA A 5 7.54 -10.28 29.51
CA ALA A 5 6.63 -10.74 30.54
C ALA A 5 5.90 -11.99 30.03
N LEU A 6 6.41 -13.17 30.38
CA LEU A 6 5.70 -14.44 30.24
C LEU A 6 4.72 -14.58 31.41
N LEU A 7 3.42 -14.55 31.11
CA LEU A 7 2.38 -15.03 32.02
C LEU A 7 2.09 -16.50 31.69
N LEU A 8 2.72 -17.39 32.47
CA LEU A 8 2.42 -18.82 32.51
C LEU A 8 1.25 -19.04 33.49
N VAL A 9 0.06 -19.33 32.96
CA VAL A 9 -0.98 -20.03 33.73
C VAL A 9 -0.83 -21.51 33.44
N GLN A 10 -0.33 -22.26 34.42
CA GLN A 10 -0.47 -23.70 34.47
C GLN A 10 -1.79 -24.05 35.17
N ALA A 11 -2.67 -24.77 34.49
CA ALA A 11 -3.75 -25.50 35.12
C ALA A 11 -3.53 -26.99 34.81
N ALA A 12 -3.47 -27.78 35.88
CA ALA A 12 -3.16 -29.20 35.84
C ALA A 12 -4.44 -30.07 35.79
N ALA A 13 -4.27 -31.23 35.16
CA ALA A 13 -5.00 -32.50 35.32
C ALA A 13 -6.30 -32.71 34.49
N PRO A 14 -6.74 -33.97 34.28
CA PRO A 14 -6.24 -34.82 33.18
C PRO A 14 -7.37 -35.53 32.39
N ALA A 15 -6.96 -36.26 31.34
CA ALA A 15 -7.68 -37.32 30.63
C ALA A 15 -8.84 -36.91 29.69
N GLY A 16 -8.61 -37.13 28.38
CA GLY A 16 -9.67 -37.29 27.39
C GLY A 16 -9.43 -36.52 26.10
N GLY A 17 -8.83 -37.19 25.12
CA GLY A 17 -8.88 -36.78 23.72
C GLY A 17 -7.93 -35.63 23.35
N ALA A 18 -6.87 -35.96 22.62
CA ALA A 18 -6.11 -34.96 21.88
C ALA A 18 -6.98 -34.42 20.72
N PRO A 19 -7.13 -33.10 20.57
CA PRO A 19 -6.93 -32.47 19.29
C PRO A 19 -5.46 -32.04 19.22
N GLU A 20 -4.74 -32.49 18.18
CA GLU A 20 -3.48 -31.84 17.82
C GLU A 20 -3.71 -30.32 17.83
N PRO A 21 -2.84 -29.52 18.47
CA PRO A 21 -3.00 -28.08 18.45
C PRO A 21 -2.90 -27.66 16.99
N ALA A 22 -4.03 -27.21 16.43
CA ALA A 22 -4.05 -26.54 15.14
C ALA A 22 -2.94 -25.49 15.19
N ALA A 23 -1.90 -25.69 14.39
CA ALA A 23 -0.72 -24.84 14.38
C ALA A 23 -1.21 -23.40 14.40
N ALA A 24 -0.93 -22.68 15.50
CA ALA A 24 -1.27 -21.28 15.59
C ALA A 24 -0.55 -20.62 14.41
N VAL A 25 -1.30 -20.30 13.37
CA VAL A 25 -0.81 -19.51 12.26
C VAL A 25 -0.45 -18.19 12.92
N THR A 26 0.84 -18.02 13.22
CA THR A 26 1.37 -16.73 13.65
C THR A 26 1.20 -15.82 12.44
N VAL A 27 0.06 -15.13 12.39
CA VAL A 27 -0.19 -14.08 11.41
C VAL A 27 0.84 -13.02 11.71
N GLN A 28 1.89 -12.99 10.90
CA GLN A 28 2.94 -11.99 11.04
C GLN A 28 2.35 -10.65 10.62
N VAL A 29 1.97 -9.86 11.62
CA VAL A 29 1.34 -8.56 11.47
C VAL A 29 2.31 -7.66 10.70
N ALA A 30 1.98 -7.33 9.45
CA ALA A 30 2.82 -6.51 8.59
C ALA A 30 2.82 -5.05 9.07
N SER A 31 3.94 -4.58 9.62
CA SER A 31 4.10 -3.21 10.10
C SER A 31 3.82 -2.18 8.99
N PRO A 32 3.41 -0.94 9.37
CA PRO A 32 3.33 0.15 8.42
C PRO A 32 4.63 0.31 7.64
N ARG A 33 4.53 0.46 6.33
CA ARG A 33 5.66 0.69 5.43
C ARG A 33 5.44 1.93 4.60
N SER A 34 6.50 2.70 4.41
CA SER A 34 6.50 3.81 3.46
C SER A 34 7.21 3.39 2.18
N LEU A 35 6.59 3.66 1.04
CA LEU A 35 7.19 3.51 -0.28
C LEU A 35 7.42 4.91 -0.84
N SER A 36 8.62 5.16 -1.34
CA SER A 36 8.95 6.42 -1.99
C SER A 36 9.75 6.19 -3.26
N GLY A 37 9.64 7.13 -4.19
CA GLY A 37 10.38 7.06 -5.44
C GLY A 37 10.52 8.43 -6.09
N ARG A 38 11.60 8.59 -6.85
CA ARG A 38 11.93 9.79 -7.61
C ARG A 38 12.19 9.40 -9.06
N PHE A 39 11.38 9.93 -9.97
CA PHE A 39 11.33 9.51 -11.37
C PHE A 39 11.43 10.71 -12.28
N THR A 40 12.35 10.71 -13.24
CA THR A 40 12.54 11.84 -14.15
C THR A 40 12.06 11.48 -15.55
N CYS A 41 11.03 12.18 -16.03
CA CYS A 41 10.52 12.05 -17.38
C CYS A 41 10.72 13.37 -18.13
N GLY A 42 11.57 13.34 -19.16
CA GLY A 42 12.01 14.56 -19.84
C GLY A 42 12.72 15.50 -18.86
N THR A 43 12.18 16.71 -18.70
CA THR A 43 12.71 17.74 -17.79
C THR A 43 12.00 17.80 -16.44
N VAL A 44 11.00 16.93 -16.19
CA VAL A 44 10.19 16.94 -14.96
C VAL A 44 10.57 15.75 -14.08
N THR A 45 10.88 16.02 -12.81
CA THR A 45 11.12 14.99 -11.79
C THR A 45 9.88 14.83 -10.92
N TYR A 46 9.30 13.64 -10.89
CA TYR A 46 8.19 13.28 -10.02
C TYR A 46 8.70 12.62 -8.75
N GLU A 47 8.34 13.15 -7.59
CA GLU A 47 8.60 12.48 -6.31
C GLU A 47 7.29 12.03 -5.70
N LEU A 48 7.25 10.78 -5.27
CA LEU A 48 6.10 10.15 -4.67
C LEU A 48 6.49 9.57 -3.32
N GLN A 49 5.60 9.70 -2.36
CA GLN A 49 5.66 9.00 -1.09
C GLN A 49 4.27 8.55 -0.70
N LEU A 50 4.15 7.28 -0.34
CA LEU A 50 2.92 6.69 0.18
C LEU A 50 3.22 5.83 1.39
N THR A 51 2.21 5.62 2.21
CA THR A 51 2.25 4.77 3.39
C THR A 51 1.16 3.71 3.28
N ALA A 52 1.55 2.45 3.49
CA ALA A 52 0.65 1.32 3.56
C ALA A 52 0.73 0.70 4.96
N ALA A 53 -0.42 0.49 5.60
CA ALA A 53 -0.50 -0.13 6.92
C ALA A 53 -1.52 -1.29 6.89
N PRO A 54 -1.18 -2.39 6.20
CA PRO A 54 -2.10 -3.51 5.99
C PRO A 54 -2.53 -4.19 7.30
N ALA A 55 -1.66 -4.20 8.31
CA ALA A 55 -1.97 -4.76 9.63
C ALA A 55 -3.13 -4.07 10.37
N THR A 56 -3.31 -2.78 10.16
CA THR A 56 -4.33 -1.99 10.87
C THR A 56 -5.61 -1.86 10.06
N GLY A 57 -5.69 -2.48 8.88
CA GLY A 57 -6.80 -2.31 7.94
C GLY A 57 -6.89 -0.90 7.38
N ASN A 58 -5.86 -0.08 7.55
CA ASN A 58 -5.85 1.29 7.05
C ASN A 58 -5.63 1.28 5.53
N PRO A 59 -6.38 2.10 4.79
CA PRO A 59 -6.17 2.23 3.35
C PRO A 59 -4.79 2.81 3.05
N VAL A 60 -4.28 2.55 1.84
CA VAL A 60 -3.03 3.17 1.38
C VAL A 60 -3.21 4.69 1.33
N MET A 61 -2.29 5.42 1.96
CA MET A 61 -2.27 6.88 2.00
C MET A 61 -1.17 7.41 1.10
N LEU A 62 -1.52 8.29 0.15
CA LEU A 62 -0.53 9.05 -0.60
C LEU A 62 -0.12 10.29 0.19
N ASP A 63 1.07 10.27 0.77
CA ASP A 63 1.58 11.34 1.64
C ASP A 63 2.04 12.53 0.81
N ARG A 64 2.82 12.28 -0.24
CA ARG A 64 3.46 13.30 -1.07
C ARG A 64 3.39 12.95 -2.55
N LEU A 65 3.12 13.96 -3.37
CA LEU A 65 3.32 13.93 -4.81
C LEU A 65 3.80 15.31 -5.27
N THR A 66 4.98 15.38 -5.86
CA THR A 66 5.55 16.60 -6.44
C THR A 66 5.89 16.39 -7.91
N ALA A 67 5.90 17.49 -8.67
CA ALA A 67 6.39 17.55 -10.03
C ALA A 67 7.40 18.69 -10.13
N GLY A 68 8.66 18.35 -10.45
CA GLY A 68 9.81 19.20 -10.22
C GLY A 68 9.95 19.51 -8.73
N SER A 69 10.11 20.79 -8.40
CA SER A 69 10.20 21.29 -7.03
C SER A 69 8.85 21.71 -6.43
N LYS A 70 7.73 21.52 -7.16
CA LYS A 70 6.41 22.00 -6.76
C LYS A 70 5.50 20.84 -6.33
N PRO A 71 4.73 20.99 -5.24
CA PRO A 71 3.64 20.06 -4.97
C PRO A 71 2.63 20.11 -6.11
N VAL A 72 2.01 18.96 -6.41
CA VAL A 72 0.88 18.95 -7.34
C VAL A 72 -0.32 19.69 -6.74
N ASP A 73 -1.25 20.08 -7.60
CA ASP A 73 -2.49 20.73 -7.17
C ASP A 73 -3.21 19.93 -6.06
N ALA A 74 -3.80 20.64 -5.10
CA ALA A 74 -4.42 20.01 -3.94
C ALA A 74 -5.65 19.16 -4.28
N GLY A 75 -6.45 19.59 -5.27
CA GLY A 75 -7.61 18.83 -5.75
C GLY A 75 -7.17 17.56 -6.48
N VAL A 76 -6.11 17.68 -7.30
CA VAL A 76 -5.44 16.54 -7.94
C VAL A 76 -4.91 15.56 -6.89
N LEU A 77 -4.18 16.04 -5.87
CA LEU A 77 -3.66 15.21 -4.80
C LEU A 77 -4.78 14.50 -4.01
N ALA A 78 -5.87 15.20 -3.72
CA ALA A 78 -7.03 14.63 -3.05
C ALA A 78 -7.66 13.49 -3.87
N GLU A 79 -7.75 13.65 -5.19
CA GLU A 79 -8.28 12.59 -6.06
C GLU A 79 -7.37 11.36 -6.09
N VAL A 80 -6.05 11.54 -6.19
CA VAL A 80 -5.13 10.39 -6.12
C VAL A 80 -5.21 9.71 -4.77
N ARG A 81 -5.31 10.47 -3.67
CA ARG A 81 -5.51 9.92 -2.32
C ARG A 81 -6.77 9.08 -2.24
N ARG A 82 -7.90 9.58 -2.76
CA ARG A 82 -9.16 8.82 -2.82
C ARG A 82 -9.01 7.52 -3.60
N MET A 83 -8.27 7.53 -4.70
CA MET A 83 -8.06 6.35 -5.54
C MET A 83 -7.06 5.36 -4.91
N ALA A 84 -5.97 5.85 -4.32
CA ALA A 84 -4.99 5.04 -3.60
C ALA A 84 -5.64 4.36 -2.40
N ALA A 85 -6.56 5.03 -1.71
CA ALA A 85 -7.28 4.47 -0.58
C ALA A 85 -8.18 3.26 -0.92
N ARG A 86 -8.43 2.99 -2.22
CA ARG A 86 -9.10 1.77 -2.67
C ARG A 86 -8.20 0.53 -2.60
N LEU A 87 -6.90 0.72 -2.42
CA LEU A 87 -5.94 -0.33 -2.13
C LEU A 87 -5.88 -0.54 -0.61
N ALA A 88 -5.97 -1.79 -0.18
CA ALA A 88 -5.75 -2.20 1.19
C ALA A 88 -4.25 -2.31 1.54
N ASP A 89 -3.41 -2.47 0.52
CA ASP A 89 -1.95 -2.51 0.66
C ASP A 89 -1.28 -2.02 -0.62
N ALA A 90 -0.07 -1.48 -0.52
CA ALA A 90 0.79 -1.11 -1.64
C ALA A 90 2.16 -1.77 -1.47
N GLN A 91 2.58 -2.52 -2.49
CA GLN A 91 3.78 -3.36 -2.51
C GLN A 91 4.92 -2.73 -3.29
N SER A 92 4.60 -2.00 -4.36
CA SER A 92 5.57 -1.25 -5.16
C SER A 92 4.90 -0.07 -5.84
N LEU A 93 5.72 0.94 -6.17
CA LEU A 93 5.31 2.06 -7.00
C LEU A 93 6.36 2.28 -8.09
N ASP A 94 5.92 2.68 -9.27
CA ASP A 94 6.74 2.94 -10.44
C ASP A 94 6.15 4.09 -11.26
N VAL A 95 7.00 4.80 -12.00
CA VAL A 95 6.59 5.76 -13.02
C VAL A 95 7.34 5.44 -14.30
N ARG A 96 6.59 5.03 -15.32
CA ARG A 96 7.15 4.76 -16.64
C ARG A 96 7.04 5.99 -17.53
N CYS A 97 8.17 6.53 -17.96
CA CYS A 97 8.19 7.66 -18.87
C CYS A 97 7.72 7.27 -20.27
N ARG A 98 6.87 8.11 -20.86
CA ARG A 98 6.34 7.98 -22.21
C ARG A 98 7.10 8.89 -23.16
N SER A 99 7.00 8.60 -24.45
CA SER A 99 7.69 9.37 -25.51
C SER A 99 7.22 10.81 -25.65
N ASP A 100 6.01 11.11 -25.17
CA ASP A 100 5.43 12.46 -25.11
C ASP A 100 5.91 13.27 -23.88
N GLY A 101 6.82 12.70 -23.07
CA GLY A 101 7.33 13.33 -21.86
C GLY A 101 6.44 13.16 -20.63
N THR A 102 5.26 12.54 -20.76
CA THR A 102 4.39 12.22 -19.62
C THR A 102 4.90 11.00 -18.85
N GLY A 103 4.54 10.89 -17.57
CA GLY A 103 4.85 9.73 -16.73
C GLY A 103 3.62 8.87 -16.49
N GLU A 104 3.66 7.57 -16.77
CA GLU A 104 2.62 6.64 -16.35
C GLU A 104 2.87 6.16 -14.92
N LEU A 105 2.10 6.67 -13.96
CA LEU A 105 2.10 6.22 -12.58
C LEU A 105 1.51 4.82 -12.47
N SER A 106 2.17 3.96 -11.70
CA SER A 106 1.70 2.63 -11.34
C SER A 106 1.94 2.38 -9.85
N ILE A 107 0.88 2.13 -9.09
CA ILE A 107 0.98 1.65 -7.70
C ILE A 107 0.40 0.24 -7.68
N TYR A 108 1.24 -0.74 -7.39
CA TYR A 108 0.87 -2.15 -7.31
C TYR A 108 0.61 -2.52 -5.86
N GLY A 109 -0.46 -3.25 -5.64
CA GLY A 109 -0.89 -3.58 -4.30
C GLY A 109 -1.99 -4.62 -4.27
N THR A 110 -2.78 -4.59 -3.22
CA THR A 110 -3.95 -5.46 -3.10
C THR A 110 -5.18 -4.65 -2.73
N GLN A 111 -6.34 -5.09 -3.19
CA GLN A 111 -7.62 -4.65 -2.69
C GLN A 111 -8.14 -5.69 -1.68
N GLY A 112 -8.55 -5.21 -0.51
CA GLY A 112 -9.30 -5.99 0.46
C GLY A 112 -10.79 -5.84 0.15
N VAL A 113 -11.50 -6.95 0.01
CA VAL A 113 -12.96 -6.96 -0.08
C VAL A 113 -13.46 -7.70 1.15
N ALA A 114 -14.43 -7.12 1.86
CA ALA A 114 -15.00 -7.75 3.05
C ALA A 114 -15.50 -9.18 2.71
N GLY A 115 -15.06 -10.16 3.48
CA GLY A 115 -15.43 -11.57 3.29
C GLY A 115 -14.70 -12.30 2.15
N ALA A 116 -13.70 -11.68 1.50
CA ALA A 116 -12.87 -12.33 0.49
C ALA A 116 -11.37 -12.11 0.74
N GLY A 117 -10.55 -13.04 0.26
CA GLY A 117 -9.09 -12.90 0.30
C GLY A 117 -8.60 -11.68 -0.50
N PRO A 118 -7.42 -11.13 -0.16
CA PRO A 118 -6.86 -9.97 -0.85
C PRO A 118 -6.59 -10.28 -2.33
N ARG A 119 -7.02 -9.39 -3.22
CA ARG A 119 -6.82 -9.52 -4.67
C ARG A 119 -5.78 -8.53 -5.15
N ARG A 120 -4.93 -8.95 -6.09
CA ARG A 120 -3.95 -8.05 -6.71
C ARG A 120 -4.67 -6.91 -7.41
N ALA A 121 -4.22 -5.69 -7.16
CA ALA A 121 -4.78 -4.49 -7.72
C ALA A 121 -3.66 -3.52 -8.15
N ARG A 122 -3.96 -2.70 -9.16
CA ARG A 122 -3.05 -1.67 -9.66
C ARG A 122 -3.81 -0.37 -9.84
N LEU A 123 -3.36 0.67 -9.16
CA LEU A 123 -3.73 2.04 -9.47
C LEU A 123 -2.82 2.54 -10.60
N ARG A 124 -3.42 3.06 -11.67
CA ARG A 124 -2.72 3.71 -12.79
C ARG A 124 -3.18 5.14 -12.95
N GLY A 125 -2.30 6.00 -13.45
CA GLY A 125 -2.62 7.37 -13.86
C GLY A 125 -1.54 7.95 -14.77
N ILE A 126 -1.83 9.07 -15.41
CA ILE A 126 -0.89 9.80 -16.27
C ILE A 126 -0.48 11.10 -15.57
N LEU A 127 0.82 11.30 -15.40
CA LEU A 127 1.46 12.48 -14.81
C LEU A 127 1.93 13.40 -15.94
N GLU A 128 1.54 14.68 -15.87
CA GLU A 128 1.90 15.69 -16.87
C GLU A 128 2.05 17.05 -16.20
N GLY A 129 3.26 17.60 -16.15
CA GLY A 129 3.51 18.99 -15.73
C GLY A 129 2.91 19.44 -14.38
N GLY A 130 2.71 18.51 -13.43
CA GLY A 130 2.08 18.79 -12.13
C GLY A 130 0.59 18.44 -12.03
N ARG A 131 0.00 17.86 -13.08
CA ARG A 131 -1.34 17.29 -13.10
C ARG A 131 -1.27 15.77 -13.11
N ILE A 132 -2.34 15.13 -12.66
CA ILE A 132 -2.58 13.71 -12.88
C ILE A 132 -3.94 13.51 -13.55
N SER A 133 -4.04 12.54 -14.45
CA SER A 133 -5.26 12.21 -15.17
C SER A 133 -5.39 10.70 -15.38
N ALA A 134 -6.53 10.26 -15.95
CA ALA A 134 -6.80 8.87 -16.28
C ALA A 134 -6.60 7.89 -15.10
N LEU A 135 -6.93 8.34 -13.89
CA LEU A 135 -6.81 7.54 -12.68
C LEU A 135 -7.76 6.35 -12.72
N THR A 136 -7.22 5.14 -12.61
CA THR A 136 -8.01 3.91 -12.64
C THR A 136 -7.43 2.88 -11.69
N VAL A 137 -8.29 2.15 -10.97
CA VAL A 137 -7.89 0.99 -10.18
C VAL A 137 -8.37 -0.26 -10.91
N ALA A 138 -7.44 -1.08 -11.38
CA ALA A 138 -7.72 -2.37 -11.99
C ALA A 138 -7.45 -3.47 -10.96
N VAL A 139 -8.39 -4.40 -10.80
CA VAL A 139 -8.28 -5.55 -9.90
C VAL A 139 -8.16 -6.80 -10.75
N GLN A 140 -7.17 -7.65 -10.48
CA GLN A 140 -7.05 -8.95 -11.13
C GLN A 140 -8.20 -9.85 -10.66
N ARG A 141 -8.83 -10.53 -11.62
CA ARG A 141 -9.96 -11.43 -11.39
C ARG A 141 -9.47 -12.78 -10.91
#